data_AF-A0A120I9C8-F1
#
_entry.id   AF-A0A120I9C8-F1
#
_cell.length_a   1.000
_cell.length_b   1.000
_cell.length_c   1.000
_cell.angle_alpha   90.00
_cell.angle_beta   90.00
_cell.angle_gamma   90.00
#
_symmetry.space_group_name_H-M   'P 1'
#
loop_
_entity.id
_entity.type
_entity.pdbx_description
1 polymer ?
#
loop_
_entity_poly.entity_id
_entity_poly.type
_entity_poly.pdbx_seq_one_letter_code
_entity_poly.pdbx_strand_id
1 'polypeptide(L)'
;MFYINQHEQVNLLSKSLISYDGQTLLRLMSTVNDGVFILFILPYLALHIRSSSEFLELEMNNDDFVEKVKDIRNGLKFFSDGHSKTRRKVKEVSDTQDNFFVNLMRFPILKNLKLHYDLGIYFDEKGNLIGNTQCASICLNIEYDQNILGEECFKIGCGMGSQIRSIVEYNRCFIDFSDVTLFKDKKPVLFYKDYHTDKMDNVFRIALSKEQNLMLLHLASILGFTNNYLLRYLDADNNWVFRILYVNVHNVFTALNRFEAYLQQNDKEKINLSQLTSLLNYGKKEIISSTFRNCMMHYGFIDKNSSVVISKNNFNTGKMWFGLVEECFNGKKYEEYHQDLIQYSKELEQWLNSFFNFEKERLTRL
;
A
#
# COMPACT_ATOMS: atom_id res chain seq x y z
N MET A 1 -0.44 -39.01 -21.19
CA MET A 1 -0.05 -37.60 -21.08
C MET A 1 -1.33 -36.79 -21.13
N PHE A 2 -1.86 -36.35 -19.98
CA PHE A 2 -3.10 -35.57 -19.97
C PHE A 2 -2.78 -34.16 -20.50
N TYR A 3 -3.46 -33.73 -21.56
CA TYR A 3 -3.30 -32.39 -22.12
C TYR A 3 -4.08 -31.42 -21.23
N ILE A 4 -3.42 -30.88 -20.19
CA ILE A 4 -3.99 -29.84 -19.34
C ILE A 4 -4.20 -28.61 -20.22
N ASN A 5 -5.43 -28.12 -20.31
CA ASN A 5 -5.73 -26.92 -21.09
C ASN A 5 -5.10 -25.68 -20.42
N GLN A 6 -4.84 -24.62 -21.18
CA GLN A 6 -4.14 -23.43 -20.67
C GLN A 6 -4.86 -22.79 -19.46
N HIS A 7 -6.18 -22.88 -19.41
CA HIS A 7 -7.00 -22.35 -18.32
C HIS A 7 -6.72 -23.09 -17.00
N GLU A 8 -6.62 -24.42 -17.05
CA GLU A 8 -6.27 -25.24 -15.89
C GLU A 8 -4.81 -25.02 -15.46
N GLN A 9 -3.89 -24.80 -16.42
CA GLN A 9 -2.50 -24.44 -16.11
C GLN A 9 -2.40 -23.11 -15.35
N VAL A 10 -3.03 -22.04 -15.83
CA VAL A 10 -2.96 -20.74 -15.15
C VAL A 10 -3.62 -20.78 -13.77
N ASN A 11 -4.66 -21.60 -13.58
CA ASN A 11 -5.28 -21.79 -12.27
C ASN A 11 -4.33 -22.45 -11.26
N LEU A 12 -3.59 -23.49 -11.68
CA LEU A 12 -2.59 -24.14 -10.82
C LEU A 12 -1.45 -23.18 -10.45
N LEU A 13 -1.02 -22.34 -11.39
CA LEU A 13 0.00 -21.32 -11.16
C LEU A 13 -0.49 -20.22 -10.21
N SER A 14 -1.75 -19.78 -10.33
CA SER A 14 -2.38 -18.86 -9.37
C SER A 14 -2.40 -19.43 -7.95
N LYS A 15 -2.75 -20.73 -7.77
CA LYS A 15 -2.68 -21.40 -6.46
C LYS A 15 -1.26 -21.45 -5.89
N SER A 16 -0.27 -21.66 -6.75
CA SER A 16 1.13 -21.64 -6.37
C SER A 16 1.56 -20.24 -5.91
N LEU A 17 1.17 -19.18 -6.63
CA LEU A 17 1.42 -17.80 -6.20
C LEU A 17 0.73 -17.44 -4.88
N ILE A 18 -0.54 -17.84 -4.70
CA ILE A 18 -1.26 -17.64 -3.44
C ILE A 18 -0.48 -18.26 -2.27
N SER A 19 0.00 -19.49 -2.46
CA SER A 19 0.75 -20.21 -1.43
C SER A 19 2.06 -19.51 -1.09
N TYR A 20 2.80 -19.07 -2.11
CA TYR A 20 4.09 -18.41 -1.95
C TYR A 20 3.95 -17.06 -1.22
N ASP A 21 2.97 -16.26 -1.64
CA ASP A 21 2.68 -14.97 -1.03
C ASP A 21 2.21 -15.15 0.42
N GLY A 22 1.34 -16.14 0.69
CA GLY A 22 0.88 -16.46 2.04
C GLY A 22 2.01 -16.88 2.98
N GLN A 23 2.96 -17.70 2.50
CA GLN A 23 4.15 -18.05 3.27
C GLN A 23 5.05 -16.85 3.54
N THR A 24 5.24 -15.99 2.53
CA THR A 24 5.99 -14.73 2.68
C THR A 24 5.39 -13.87 3.79
N LEU A 25 4.06 -13.75 3.83
CA LEU A 25 3.34 -13.00 4.86
C LEU A 25 3.46 -13.63 6.25
N LEU A 26 3.26 -14.95 6.39
CA LEU A 26 3.42 -15.64 7.67
C LEU A 26 4.84 -15.48 8.21
N ARG A 27 5.84 -15.57 7.33
CA ARG A 27 7.25 -15.41 7.70
C ARG A 27 7.54 -13.97 8.13
N LEU A 28 7.05 -12.97 7.40
CA LEU A 28 7.14 -11.56 7.79
C LEU A 28 6.49 -11.31 9.16
N MET A 29 5.23 -11.73 9.35
CA MET A 29 4.47 -11.47 10.59
C MET A 29 5.08 -12.17 11.82
N SER A 30 5.68 -13.35 11.65
CA SER A 30 6.37 -14.06 12.75
C SER A 30 7.75 -13.48 13.07
N THR A 31 8.30 -12.64 12.19
CA THR A 31 9.67 -12.15 12.25
C THR A 31 9.73 -10.68 12.64
N VAL A 32 8.86 -9.85 12.08
CA VAL A 32 8.86 -8.40 12.23
C VAL A 32 7.93 -8.00 13.37
N ASN A 33 8.48 -7.93 14.57
CA ASN A 33 7.79 -7.45 15.76
C ASN A 33 8.01 -5.93 15.91
N ASP A 34 7.42 -5.16 14.98
CA ASP A 34 7.47 -3.71 14.98
C ASP A 34 6.08 -3.11 14.74
N GLY A 35 5.60 -2.29 15.68
CA GLY A 35 4.25 -1.73 15.62
C GLY A 35 4.02 -0.83 14.40
N VAL A 36 5.05 -0.12 13.94
CA VAL A 36 4.98 0.73 12.74
C VAL A 36 4.84 -0.16 11.50
N PHE A 37 5.65 -1.22 11.41
CA PHE A 37 5.55 -2.15 10.28
C PHE A 37 4.18 -2.83 10.22
N ILE A 38 3.71 -3.34 11.36
CA ILE A 38 2.41 -4.00 11.46
C ILE A 38 1.29 -3.03 11.08
N LEU A 39 1.37 -1.77 11.50
CA LEU A 39 0.37 -0.76 11.16
C LEU A 39 0.24 -0.56 9.64
N PHE A 40 1.36 -0.48 8.91
CA PHE A 40 1.35 -0.21 7.47
C PHE A 40 1.19 -1.45 6.59
N ILE A 41 1.45 -2.66 7.09
CA ILE A 41 1.30 -3.89 6.29
C ILE A 41 -0.17 -4.38 6.19
N LEU A 42 -1.03 -4.02 7.15
CA LEU A 42 -2.42 -4.49 7.27
C LEU A 42 -3.24 -4.43 5.97
N PRO A 43 -3.20 -3.35 5.16
CA PRO A 43 -3.97 -3.28 3.93
C PRO A 43 -3.55 -4.32 2.88
N TYR A 44 -2.28 -4.72 2.90
CA TYR A 44 -1.75 -5.74 2.00
C TYR A 44 -2.03 -7.17 2.50
N LEU A 45 -2.10 -7.36 3.82
CA LEU A 45 -2.64 -8.60 4.40
C LEU A 45 -4.10 -8.78 3.99
N ALA A 46 -4.91 -7.73 4.13
CA ALA A 46 -6.30 -7.72 3.70
C ALA A 46 -6.46 -7.97 2.19
N LEU A 47 -5.58 -7.40 1.37
CA LEU A 47 -5.53 -7.67 -0.06
C LEU A 47 -5.30 -9.15 -0.36
N HIS A 48 -4.29 -9.76 0.26
CA HIS A 48 -4.00 -11.18 0.09
C HIS A 48 -5.18 -12.05 0.55
N ILE A 49 -5.69 -11.83 1.75
CA ILE A 49 -6.84 -12.58 2.29
C ILE A 49 -8.01 -12.54 1.33
N ARG A 50 -8.43 -11.33 0.94
CA ARG A 50 -9.62 -11.17 0.11
C ARG A 50 -9.44 -11.79 -1.28
N SER A 51 -8.31 -11.52 -1.93
CA SER A 51 -8.07 -12.00 -3.30
C SER A 51 -7.85 -13.51 -3.36
N SER A 52 -7.19 -14.10 -2.36
CA SER A 52 -6.99 -15.54 -2.27
C SER A 52 -8.29 -16.27 -1.92
N SER A 53 -9.07 -15.78 -0.95
CA SER A 53 -10.37 -16.36 -0.61
C SER A 53 -11.36 -16.28 -1.77
N GLU A 54 -11.40 -15.15 -2.49
CA GLU A 54 -12.21 -15.02 -3.72
C GLU A 54 -11.80 -16.04 -4.79
N PHE A 55 -10.50 -16.26 -5.00
CA PHE A 55 -10.00 -17.18 -6.02
C PHE A 55 -10.19 -18.65 -5.66
N LEU A 56 -10.03 -18.99 -4.38
CA LEU A 56 -10.11 -20.36 -3.87
C LEU A 56 -11.54 -20.75 -3.43
N GLU A 57 -12.49 -19.82 -3.51
CA GLU A 57 -13.86 -20.01 -3.01
C GLU A 57 -13.89 -20.43 -1.52
N LEU A 58 -12.98 -19.86 -0.72
CA LEU A 58 -12.89 -20.16 0.71
C LEU A 58 -13.85 -19.28 1.51
N GLU A 59 -14.69 -19.93 2.31
CA GLU A 59 -15.49 -19.25 3.32
C GLU A 59 -14.59 -18.59 4.36
N MET A 60 -15.01 -17.41 4.81
CA MET A 60 -14.36 -16.65 5.87
C MET A 60 -15.22 -16.74 7.12
N ASN A 61 -14.57 -16.92 8.27
CA ASN A 61 -15.22 -17.43 9.49
C ASN A 61 -16.29 -16.51 10.14
N ASN A 62 -16.39 -15.24 9.74
CA ASN A 62 -17.33 -14.27 10.34
C ASN A 62 -17.59 -13.09 9.39
N ASP A 63 -18.86 -12.73 9.18
CA ASP A 63 -19.31 -11.60 8.35
C ASP A 63 -18.69 -10.25 8.77
N ASP A 64 -18.60 -9.97 10.09
CA ASP A 64 -17.99 -8.73 10.60
C ASP A 64 -16.51 -8.63 10.20
N PHE A 65 -15.80 -9.76 10.27
CA PHE A 65 -14.41 -9.83 9.86
C PHE A 65 -14.25 -9.69 8.34
N VAL A 66 -15.17 -10.28 7.55
CA VAL A 66 -15.20 -10.14 6.09
C VAL A 66 -15.36 -8.67 5.70
N GLU A 67 -16.30 -7.97 6.33
CA GLU A 67 -16.53 -6.55 6.08
C GLU A 67 -15.28 -5.72 6.45
N LYS A 68 -14.69 -5.97 7.62
CA LYS A 68 -13.48 -5.27 8.05
C LYS A 68 -12.31 -5.51 7.09
N VAL A 69 -12.08 -6.75 6.65
CA VAL A 69 -11.03 -7.06 5.65
C VAL A 69 -11.30 -6.33 4.32
N LYS A 70 -12.55 -6.30 3.88
CA LYS A 70 -12.94 -5.58 2.66
C LYS A 70 -12.66 -4.08 2.78
N ASP A 71 -13.02 -3.47 3.90
CA ASP A 71 -12.77 -2.05 4.16
C ASP A 71 -11.28 -1.73 4.21
N ILE A 72 -10.49 -2.55 4.92
CA ILE A 72 -9.06 -2.34 5.02
C ILE A 72 -8.38 -2.45 3.64
N ARG A 73 -8.77 -3.45 2.83
CA ARG A 73 -8.32 -3.57 1.45
C ARG A 73 -8.72 -2.34 0.62
N ASN A 74 -9.94 -1.85 0.77
CA ASN A 74 -10.44 -0.70 0.01
C ASN A 74 -9.68 0.58 0.35
N GLY A 75 -9.11 0.69 1.56
CA GLY A 75 -8.15 1.72 1.94
C GLY A 75 -7.02 1.92 0.93
N LEU A 76 -6.50 0.84 0.31
CA LEU A 76 -5.46 0.91 -0.73
C LEU A 76 -5.91 1.72 -1.96
N LYS A 77 -7.21 1.66 -2.29
CA LYS A 77 -7.79 2.33 -3.46
C LYS A 77 -8.38 3.69 -3.11
N PHE A 78 -8.37 4.10 -1.85
CA PHE A 78 -9.08 5.30 -1.42
C PHE A 78 -8.66 6.57 -2.19
N PHE A 79 -7.36 6.71 -2.44
CA PHE A 79 -6.82 7.84 -3.19
C PHE A 79 -7.09 7.76 -4.70
N SER A 80 -7.63 6.64 -5.18
CA SER A 80 -8.12 6.47 -6.54
C SER A 80 -9.61 6.80 -6.70
N ASP A 81 -10.23 7.49 -5.73
CA ASP A 81 -11.55 8.12 -5.85
C ASP A 81 -11.47 9.56 -6.40
N GLY A 82 -12.61 10.19 -6.66
CA GLY A 82 -12.63 11.56 -7.17
C GLY A 82 -11.99 12.53 -6.18
N HIS A 83 -11.23 13.53 -6.67
CA HIS A 83 -10.44 14.44 -5.83
C HIS A 83 -11.25 15.02 -4.64
N SER A 84 -12.49 15.46 -4.87
CA SER A 84 -13.36 15.99 -3.81
C SER A 84 -13.72 14.95 -2.74
N LYS A 85 -13.93 13.68 -3.12
CA LYS A 85 -14.19 12.60 -2.17
C LYS A 85 -12.95 12.30 -1.34
N THR A 86 -11.79 12.23 -1.99
CA THR A 86 -10.50 12.04 -1.33
C THR A 86 -10.23 13.15 -0.32
N ARG A 87 -10.37 14.41 -0.73
CA ARG A 87 -10.20 15.58 0.14
C ARG A 87 -11.13 15.53 1.36
N ARG A 88 -12.40 15.15 1.16
CA ARG A 88 -13.38 15.07 2.24
C ARG A 88 -12.98 14.04 3.31
N LYS A 89 -12.57 12.83 2.91
CA LYS A 89 -12.13 11.81 3.89
C LYS A 89 -10.83 12.19 4.59
N VAL A 90 -9.89 12.83 3.89
CA VAL A 90 -8.66 13.35 4.51
C VAL A 90 -9.02 14.33 5.62
N LYS A 91 -9.96 15.24 5.36
CA LYS A 91 -10.50 16.14 6.37
C LYS A 91 -11.18 15.39 7.51
N GLU A 92 -12.08 14.45 7.19
CA GLU A 92 -12.79 13.63 8.20
C GLU A 92 -11.80 12.92 9.14
N VAL A 93 -10.77 12.26 8.62
CA VAL A 93 -9.76 11.56 9.43
C VAL A 93 -8.93 12.54 10.26
N SER A 94 -8.52 13.67 9.68
CA SER A 94 -7.80 14.71 10.43
C SER A 94 -8.66 15.24 11.59
N ASP A 95 -9.94 15.53 11.36
CA ASP A 95 -10.86 16.02 12.38
C ASP A 95 -11.14 14.95 13.44
N THR A 96 -11.28 13.68 13.05
CA THR A 96 -11.49 12.57 13.99
C THR A 96 -10.28 12.39 14.92
N GLN A 97 -9.06 12.41 14.38
CA GLN A 97 -7.85 12.30 15.22
C GLN A 97 -7.67 13.52 16.12
N ASP A 98 -7.88 14.73 15.61
CA ASP A 98 -7.85 15.96 16.41
C ASP A 98 -8.81 15.86 17.60
N ASN A 99 -10.08 15.52 17.34
CA ASN A 99 -11.10 15.37 18.38
C ASN A 99 -10.73 14.28 19.40
N PHE A 100 -10.18 13.15 18.95
CA PHE A 100 -9.74 12.08 19.85
C PHE A 100 -8.66 12.57 20.83
N PHE A 101 -7.60 13.22 20.32
CA PHE A 101 -6.51 13.70 21.16
C PHE A 101 -6.87 14.92 22.01
N VAL A 102 -7.77 15.78 21.53
CA VAL A 102 -8.34 16.88 22.35
C VAL A 102 -9.11 16.33 23.54
N ASN A 103 -9.88 15.27 23.35
CA ASN A 103 -10.68 14.66 24.41
C ASN A 103 -9.82 13.93 25.45
N LEU A 104 -8.60 13.55 25.10
CA LEU A 104 -7.60 13.02 26.01
C LEU A 104 -6.98 14.04 26.96
N MET A 105 -7.10 15.34 26.67
CA MET A 105 -6.54 16.38 27.53
C MET A 105 -7.32 16.50 28.84
N ARG A 106 -6.59 16.32 29.95
CA ARG A 106 -7.11 16.42 31.33
C ARG A 106 -7.74 17.78 31.64
N PHE A 107 -7.16 18.87 31.14
CA PHE A 107 -7.54 20.23 31.51
C PHE A 107 -8.31 20.91 30.36
N PRO A 108 -9.58 21.32 30.55
CA PRO A 108 -10.40 21.95 29.51
C PRO A 108 -9.77 23.19 28.88
N ILE A 109 -9.01 23.97 29.66
CA ILE A 109 -8.34 25.20 29.19
C ILE A 109 -7.32 24.88 28.08
N LEU A 110 -6.64 23.73 28.17
CA LEU A 110 -5.64 23.32 27.18
C LEU A 110 -6.27 22.88 25.85
N LYS A 111 -7.55 22.49 25.85
CA LYS A 111 -8.29 22.06 24.66
C LYS A 111 -8.32 23.12 23.56
N ASN A 112 -8.38 24.39 23.95
CA ASN A 112 -8.44 25.51 22.99
C ASN A 112 -7.06 25.97 22.51
N LEU A 113 -5.97 25.52 23.13
CA LEU A 113 -4.60 25.97 22.83
C LEU A 113 -3.92 25.14 21.72
N LYS A 114 -4.58 24.06 21.26
CA LYS A 114 -4.05 23.19 20.20
C LYS A 114 -2.65 22.68 20.53
N LEU A 115 -2.44 22.24 21.78
CA LEU A 115 -1.12 21.80 22.28
C LEU A 115 -0.89 20.29 22.10
N HIS A 116 -1.95 19.54 21.77
CA HIS A 116 -1.87 18.13 21.44
C HIS A 116 -1.31 17.93 20.03
N TYR A 117 -0.90 16.70 19.74
CA TYR A 117 -0.52 16.26 18.41
C TYR A 117 -1.60 15.34 17.84
N ASP A 118 -1.87 15.47 16.55
CA ASP A 118 -2.92 14.75 15.81
C ASP A 118 -2.35 14.04 14.56
N LEU A 119 -1.02 14.04 14.40
CA LEU A 119 -0.32 13.39 13.30
C LEU A 119 1.08 12.93 13.74
N GLY A 120 1.33 11.62 13.71
CA GLY A 120 2.68 11.06 13.83
C GLY A 120 3.25 10.74 12.45
N ILE A 121 4.49 11.14 12.19
CA ILE A 121 5.22 10.84 10.94
C ILE A 121 6.48 10.02 11.27
N TYR A 122 6.66 8.92 10.55
CA TYR A 122 7.76 7.96 10.73
C TYR A 122 8.78 8.07 9.59
N PHE A 123 10.05 7.87 9.95
CA PHE A 123 11.19 7.99 9.06
C PHE A 123 12.19 6.84 9.27
N ASP A 124 12.95 6.53 8.22
CA ASP A 124 14.09 5.61 8.31
C ASP A 124 15.33 6.29 8.92
N GLU A 125 16.41 5.53 9.07
CA GLU A 125 17.69 5.99 9.61
C GLU A 125 18.38 7.10 8.78
N LYS A 126 17.95 7.31 7.54
CA LYS A 126 18.43 8.37 6.64
C LYS A 126 17.48 9.57 6.60
N GLY A 127 16.42 9.53 7.40
CA GLY A 127 15.36 10.54 7.43
C GLY A 127 14.47 10.53 6.18
N ASN A 128 14.37 9.40 5.47
CA ASN A 128 13.38 9.22 4.41
C ASN A 128 12.02 8.87 5.02
N LEU A 129 10.95 9.38 4.42
CA LEU A 129 9.59 9.14 4.90
C LEU A 129 9.23 7.65 4.79
N ILE A 130 8.71 7.08 5.88
CA ILE A 130 8.13 5.73 5.89
C ILE A 130 6.60 5.82 5.84
N GLY A 131 5.99 6.64 6.69
CA GLY A 131 4.55 6.72 6.75
C GLY A 131 4.02 7.69 7.78
N ASN A 132 2.69 7.85 7.84
CA ASN A 132 2.04 8.65 8.87
C ASN A 132 0.77 8.00 9.43
N THR A 133 0.41 8.36 10.66
CA THR A 133 -0.71 7.77 11.41
C THR A 133 -2.08 8.02 10.78
N GLN A 134 -2.29 9.17 10.12
CA GLN A 134 -3.54 9.48 9.44
C GLN A 134 -3.74 8.63 8.18
N CYS A 135 -2.68 8.37 7.41
CA CYS A 135 -2.73 7.44 6.27
C CYS A 135 -3.06 6.02 6.72
N ALA A 136 -2.44 5.55 7.80
CA ALA A 136 -2.77 4.25 8.38
C ALA A 136 -4.24 4.19 8.84
N SER A 137 -4.74 5.26 9.45
CA SER A 137 -6.13 5.39 9.88
C SER A 137 -7.13 5.31 8.74
N ILE A 138 -6.86 6.00 7.62
CA ILE A 138 -7.68 5.92 6.40
C ILE A 138 -7.80 4.46 5.94
N CYS A 139 -6.69 3.72 5.97
CA CYS A 139 -6.69 2.33 5.56
C CYS A 139 -7.36 1.42 6.59
N LEU A 140 -7.22 1.66 7.89
CA LEU A 140 -7.79 0.79 8.91
C LEU A 140 -9.30 0.95 9.07
N ASN A 141 -9.81 2.16 8.86
CA ASN A 141 -11.22 2.49 9.04
C ASN A 141 -11.77 2.00 10.40
N ILE A 142 -11.00 2.19 11.48
CA ILE A 142 -11.36 1.82 12.85
C ILE A 142 -11.94 3.04 13.57
N GLU A 143 -12.94 2.81 14.41
CA GLU A 143 -13.51 3.85 15.26
C GLU A 143 -12.56 4.15 16.44
N TYR A 144 -12.35 5.45 16.69
CA TYR A 144 -11.49 5.91 17.77
C TYR A 144 -12.25 6.01 19.10
N ASP A 145 -12.57 4.84 19.69
CA ASP A 145 -13.10 4.73 21.05
C ASP A 145 -12.11 3.95 21.94
N GLN A 146 -11.68 4.61 23.03
CA GLN A 146 -10.68 4.08 23.95
C GLN A 146 -11.08 2.77 24.62
N ASN A 147 -12.37 2.54 24.79
CA ASN A 147 -12.86 1.37 25.52
C ASN A 147 -12.80 0.09 24.66
N ILE A 148 -12.85 0.23 23.34
CA ILE A 148 -12.96 -0.92 22.42
C ILE A 148 -11.77 -1.03 21.46
N LEU A 149 -11.00 0.05 21.23
CA LEU A 149 -9.94 0.09 20.21
C LEU A 149 -8.92 -1.04 20.36
N GLY A 150 -8.46 -1.31 21.60
CA GLY A 150 -7.49 -2.37 21.85
C GLY A 150 -8.03 -3.77 21.52
N GLU A 151 -9.30 -4.03 21.88
CA GLU A 151 -9.96 -5.30 21.59
C GLU A 151 -10.24 -5.47 20.09
N GLU A 152 -10.70 -4.41 19.41
CA GLU A 152 -10.90 -4.43 17.96
C GLU A 152 -9.60 -4.71 17.21
N CYS A 153 -8.53 -4.00 17.54
CA CYS A 153 -7.21 -4.22 16.92
C CYS A 153 -6.73 -5.65 17.13
N PHE A 154 -6.90 -6.20 18.34
CA PHE A 154 -6.54 -7.59 18.64
C PHE A 154 -7.35 -8.60 17.80
N LYS A 155 -8.67 -8.43 17.74
CA LYS A 155 -9.56 -9.29 16.94
C LYS A 155 -9.20 -9.27 15.45
N ILE A 156 -8.94 -8.09 14.89
CA ILE A 156 -8.52 -7.93 13.49
C ILE A 156 -7.19 -8.65 13.24
N GLY A 157 -6.20 -8.43 14.10
CA GLY A 157 -4.88 -9.06 13.97
C GLY A 157 -4.96 -10.59 14.03
N CYS A 158 -5.66 -11.13 15.03
CA CYS A 158 -5.87 -12.58 15.16
C CYS A 158 -6.65 -13.16 13.98
N GLY A 159 -7.71 -12.48 13.52
CA GLY A 159 -8.50 -12.89 12.36
C GLY A 159 -7.66 -12.95 11.09
N MET A 160 -6.86 -11.93 10.82
CA MET A 160 -5.98 -11.89 9.64
C MET A 160 -4.93 -13.00 9.69
N GLY A 161 -4.26 -13.20 10.82
CA GLY A 161 -3.27 -14.26 10.98
C GLY A 161 -3.87 -15.66 10.78
N SER A 162 -5.04 -15.90 11.38
CA SER A 162 -5.77 -17.17 11.24
C SER A 162 -6.17 -17.43 9.78
N GLN A 163 -6.70 -16.42 9.09
CA GLN A 163 -7.17 -16.59 7.71
C GLN A 163 -6.02 -16.81 6.74
N ILE A 164 -4.90 -16.09 6.88
CA ILE A 164 -3.70 -16.31 6.06
C ILE A 164 -3.18 -17.73 6.27
N ARG A 165 -3.13 -18.19 7.53
CA ARG A 165 -2.75 -19.57 7.83
C ARG A 165 -3.69 -20.56 7.15
N SER A 166 -5.01 -20.37 7.24
CA SER A 166 -5.99 -21.25 6.59
C SER A 166 -5.79 -21.34 5.07
N ILE A 167 -5.56 -20.21 4.40
CA ILE A 167 -5.28 -20.15 2.95
C ILE A 167 -4.02 -20.96 2.58
N VAL A 168 -2.95 -20.82 3.37
CA VAL A 168 -1.70 -21.58 3.17
C VAL A 168 -1.91 -23.06 3.45
N GLU A 169 -2.68 -23.41 4.49
CA GLU A 169 -3.00 -24.80 4.83
C GLU A 169 -3.88 -25.49 3.78
N TYR A 170 -4.77 -24.75 3.12
CA TYR A 170 -5.57 -25.26 2.02
C TYR A 170 -4.73 -25.60 0.78
N ASN A 171 -3.62 -24.88 0.55
CA ASN A 171 -2.76 -25.05 -0.62
C ASN A 171 -1.42 -25.75 -0.34
N ARG A 172 -1.29 -26.50 0.78
CA ARG A 172 -0.01 -27.15 1.17
C ARG A 172 0.63 -28.02 0.08
N CYS A 173 -0.15 -28.56 -0.85
CA CYS A 173 0.36 -29.44 -1.91
C CYS A 173 1.18 -28.73 -2.99
N PHE A 174 1.22 -27.39 -3.01
CA PHE A 174 1.81 -26.62 -4.11
C PHE A 174 3.24 -26.12 -3.86
N ILE A 175 3.79 -26.23 -2.63
CA ILE A 175 5.09 -25.62 -2.28
C ILE A 175 5.87 -26.44 -1.23
N ASP A 176 7.20 -26.48 -1.37
CA ASP A 176 8.13 -26.85 -0.28
C ASP A 176 8.42 -25.62 0.61
N PHE A 177 8.22 -25.76 1.93
CA PHE A 177 8.16 -24.66 2.90
C PHE A 177 9.50 -23.95 3.20
N SER A 178 10.57 -24.30 2.47
CA SER A 178 11.96 -23.98 2.80
C SER A 178 12.50 -22.69 2.15
N ASP A 179 11.82 -22.09 1.17
CA ASP A 179 12.45 -21.12 0.25
C ASP A 179 12.26 -19.62 0.56
N VAL A 180 11.43 -19.22 1.54
CA VAL A 180 11.28 -17.79 1.85
C VAL A 180 12.42 -17.30 2.75
N THR A 181 13.47 -16.78 2.11
CA THR A 181 14.57 -16.11 2.81
C THR A 181 14.20 -14.65 3.08
N LEU A 182 14.08 -14.28 4.36
CA LEU A 182 14.03 -12.87 4.74
C LEU A 182 15.46 -12.33 4.81
N PHE A 183 15.65 -11.07 4.38
CA PHE A 183 16.88 -10.38 4.73
C PHE A 183 16.91 -10.16 6.23
N LYS A 184 17.93 -10.69 6.89
CA LYS A 184 18.23 -10.33 8.27
C LYS A 184 19.72 -10.14 8.45
N ASP A 185 20.03 -8.99 9.03
CA ASP A 185 20.92 -8.95 10.20
C ASP A 185 20.67 -7.73 11.10
N LYS A 186 19.88 -6.72 10.70
CA LYS A 186 19.49 -5.63 11.62
C LYS A 186 18.04 -5.18 11.42
N LYS A 187 17.29 -5.14 12.54
CA LYS A 187 16.02 -4.40 12.62
C LYS A 187 16.30 -2.94 12.22
N PRO A 188 15.56 -2.36 11.25
CA PRO A 188 15.72 -0.95 10.89
C PRO A 188 15.55 -0.06 12.12
N VAL A 189 16.43 0.93 12.26
CA VAL A 189 16.24 1.98 13.26
C VAL A 189 15.20 2.95 12.70
N LEU A 190 14.16 3.21 13.49
CA LEU A 190 13.09 4.11 13.13
C LEU A 190 13.24 5.43 13.87
N PHE A 191 12.76 6.48 13.22
CA PHE A 191 12.64 7.80 13.77
C PHE A 191 11.22 8.29 13.61
N TYR A 192 10.77 9.17 14.49
CA TYR A 192 9.44 9.77 14.41
C TYR A 192 9.44 11.23 14.85
N LYS A 193 8.41 11.95 14.41
CA LYS A 193 8.07 13.27 14.92
C LYS A 193 6.57 13.48 14.85
N ASP A 194 6.02 13.99 15.93
CA ASP A 194 4.60 14.31 16.04
C ASP A 194 4.35 15.78 15.71
N TYR A 195 3.21 16.04 15.10
CA TYR A 195 2.77 17.36 14.67
C TYR A 195 1.32 17.58 15.07
N HIS A 196 0.98 18.86 15.25
CA HIS A 196 -0.40 19.30 15.11
C HIS A 196 -0.58 19.82 13.70
N THR A 197 -1.50 19.23 12.94
CA THR A 197 -1.70 19.52 11.51
C THR A 197 -2.05 20.98 11.20
N ASP A 198 -2.59 21.73 12.15
CA ASP A 198 -2.88 23.18 12.02
C ASP A 198 -1.65 24.08 12.28
N LYS A 199 -0.52 23.51 12.71
CA LYS A 199 0.73 24.22 13.03
C LYS A 199 1.89 23.80 12.12
N MET A 200 1.57 23.30 10.92
CA MET A 200 2.55 22.73 9.99
C MET A 200 3.01 23.70 8.89
N ASP A 201 2.86 25.02 9.07
CA ASP A 201 3.21 26.02 8.04
C ASP A 201 4.67 25.96 7.58
N ASN A 202 5.58 25.49 8.44
CA ASN A 202 7.01 25.33 8.11
C ASN A 202 7.33 24.02 7.36
N VAL A 203 6.39 23.06 7.36
CA VAL A 203 6.54 21.75 6.71
C VAL A 203 5.72 21.69 5.42
N PHE A 204 4.51 22.25 5.44
CA PHE A 204 3.56 22.25 4.34
C PHE A 204 3.75 23.44 3.42
N ARG A 205 3.32 23.27 2.17
CA ARG A 205 3.34 24.36 1.19
C ARG A 205 2.14 25.27 1.42
N ILE A 206 2.43 26.54 1.66
CA ILE A 206 1.41 27.61 1.84
C ILE A 206 0.47 27.73 0.62
N ALA A 207 0.98 27.40 -0.57
CA ALA A 207 0.20 27.42 -1.81
C ALA A 207 -0.91 26.34 -1.85
N LEU A 208 -0.88 25.36 -0.96
CA LEU A 208 -1.85 24.26 -0.90
C LEU A 208 -2.70 24.34 0.36
N SER A 209 -3.94 23.86 0.29
CA SER A 209 -4.75 23.69 1.48
C SER A 209 -4.14 22.62 2.41
N LYS A 210 -4.53 22.66 3.69
CA LYS A 210 -4.17 21.61 4.67
C LYS A 210 -4.50 20.22 4.13
N GLU A 211 -5.70 20.02 3.59
CA GLU A 211 -6.13 18.72 3.07
C GLU A 211 -5.32 18.28 1.83
N GLN A 212 -4.94 19.22 0.96
CA GLN A 212 -4.11 18.90 -0.20
C GLN A 212 -2.70 18.48 0.23
N ASN A 213 -2.09 19.19 1.18
CA ASN A 213 -0.80 18.81 1.76
C ASN A 213 -0.86 17.42 2.43
N LEU A 214 -1.89 17.16 3.25
CA LEU A 214 -2.10 15.87 3.89
C LEU A 214 -2.31 14.75 2.88
N MET A 215 -3.10 14.99 1.82
CA MET A 215 -3.27 14.02 0.74
C MET A 215 -1.93 13.65 0.09
N LEU A 216 -1.08 14.63 -0.25
CA LEU A 216 0.25 14.39 -0.79
C LEU A 216 1.13 13.62 0.22
N LEU A 217 1.03 13.92 1.52
CA LEU A 217 1.78 13.23 2.56
C LEU A 217 1.37 11.75 2.67
N HIS A 218 0.07 11.46 2.54
CA HIS A 218 -0.43 10.08 2.53
C HIS A 218 0.04 9.32 1.28
N LEU A 219 0.03 9.95 0.10
CA LEU A 219 0.59 9.35 -1.12
C LEU A 219 2.09 9.07 -0.98
N ALA A 220 2.84 10.01 -0.40
CA ALA A 220 4.26 9.86 -0.12
C ALA A 220 4.50 8.70 0.87
N SER A 221 3.59 8.51 1.83
CA SER A 221 3.65 7.43 2.81
C SER A 221 3.40 6.05 2.22
N ILE A 222 2.54 5.93 1.20
CA ILE A 222 2.31 4.66 0.51
C ILE A 222 3.58 4.17 -0.19
N LEU A 223 4.27 5.08 -0.91
CA LEU A 223 5.54 4.76 -1.56
C LEU A 223 6.66 4.61 -0.54
N GLY A 224 6.73 5.49 0.46
CA GLY A 224 7.72 5.47 1.53
C GLY A 224 7.72 4.16 2.32
N PHE A 225 6.55 3.62 2.65
CA PHE A 225 6.45 2.31 3.29
C PHE A 225 7.09 1.23 2.42
N THR A 226 6.80 1.23 1.12
CA THR A 226 7.32 0.22 0.19
C THR A 226 8.83 0.38 0.01
N ASN A 227 9.27 1.56 -0.41
CA ASN A 227 10.63 1.83 -0.84
C ASN A 227 11.63 1.88 0.33
N ASN A 228 11.22 2.46 1.47
CA ASN A 228 12.12 2.73 2.59
C ASN A 228 11.97 1.75 3.76
N TYR A 229 10.88 0.95 3.79
CA TYR A 229 10.65 0.03 4.91
C TYR A 229 10.43 -1.42 4.51
N LEU A 230 9.52 -1.73 3.58
CA LEU A 230 9.24 -3.11 3.16
C LEU A 230 10.46 -3.77 2.51
N LEU A 231 11.12 -3.07 1.59
CA LEU A 231 12.34 -3.53 0.90
C LEU A 231 13.56 -3.72 1.83
N ARG A 232 13.45 -3.39 3.12
CA ARG A 232 14.48 -3.69 4.13
C ARG A 232 14.38 -5.13 4.64
N TYR A 233 13.24 -5.79 4.43
CA TYR A 233 12.98 -7.15 4.91
C TYR A 233 12.90 -8.19 3.80
N LEU A 234 12.54 -7.78 2.58
CA LEU A 234 12.33 -8.66 1.44
C LEU A 234 13.01 -8.09 0.18
N ASP A 235 13.39 -9.00 -0.72
CA ASP A 235 13.96 -8.63 -2.02
C ASP A 235 12.90 -7.94 -2.88
N ALA A 236 13.34 -7.01 -3.71
CA ALA A 236 12.50 -6.48 -4.78
C ALA A 236 12.03 -7.61 -5.71
N ASP A 237 12.88 -8.63 -5.93
CA ASP A 237 12.56 -9.79 -6.78
C ASP A 237 11.57 -10.77 -6.14
N ASN A 238 11.20 -10.59 -4.86
CA ASN A 238 10.14 -11.38 -4.23
C ASN A 238 8.78 -11.08 -4.92
N ASN A 239 8.07 -12.13 -5.34
CA ASN A 239 6.79 -12.00 -6.07
C ASN A 239 5.77 -11.13 -5.34
N TRP A 240 5.62 -11.32 -4.03
CA TRP A 240 4.66 -10.55 -3.25
C TRP A 240 5.07 -9.07 -3.17
N VAL A 241 6.35 -8.78 -2.97
CA VAL A 241 6.88 -7.40 -2.98
C VAL A 241 6.64 -6.73 -4.33
N PHE A 242 6.98 -7.40 -5.43
CA PHE A 242 6.73 -6.88 -6.77
C PHE A 242 5.24 -6.53 -6.97
N ARG A 243 4.33 -7.42 -6.52
CA ARG A 243 2.88 -7.19 -6.55
C ARG A 243 2.50 -5.93 -5.76
N ILE A 244 2.99 -5.79 -4.53
CA ILE A 244 2.70 -4.64 -3.67
C ILE A 244 3.25 -3.34 -4.27
N LEU A 245 4.49 -3.36 -4.75
CA LEU A 245 5.12 -2.23 -5.41
C LEU A 245 4.28 -1.73 -6.60
N TYR A 246 3.86 -2.64 -7.49
CA TYR A 246 3.02 -2.27 -8.61
C TYR A 246 1.67 -1.68 -8.16
N VAL A 247 1.00 -2.31 -7.20
CA VAL A 247 -0.30 -1.83 -6.68
C VAL A 247 -0.18 -0.42 -6.13
N ASN A 248 0.88 -0.14 -5.37
CA ASN A 248 1.13 1.17 -4.79
C ASN A 248 1.45 2.23 -5.85
N VAL A 249 2.36 1.92 -6.78
CA VAL A 249 2.66 2.80 -7.92
C VAL A 249 1.40 3.11 -8.71
N HIS A 250 0.59 2.12 -9.03
CA HIS A 250 -0.66 2.32 -9.77
C HIS A 250 -1.64 3.23 -9.03
N ASN A 251 -1.85 3.01 -7.73
CA ASN A 251 -2.80 3.81 -6.95
C ASN A 251 -2.32 5.26 -6.78
N VAL A 252 -1.02 5.45 -6.52
CA VAL A 252 -0.42 6.78 -6.40
C VAL A 252 -0.43 7.51 -7.74
N PHE A 253 -0.07 6.85 -8.83
CA PHE A 253 -0.20 7.39 -10.18
C PHE A 253 -1.63 7.87 -10.48
N THR A 254 -2.62 7.03 -10.17
CA THR A 254 -4.03 7.36 -10.42
C THR A 254 -4.48 8.58 -9.61
N ALA A 255 -4.05 8.67 -8.34
CA ALA A 255 -4.35 9.80 -7.47
C ALA A 255 -3.70 11.09 -7.98
N LEU A 256 -2.42 11.02 -8.37
CA LEU A 256 -1.67 12.16 -8.89
C LEU A 256 -2.19 12.66 -10.23
N ASN A 257 -2.59 11.78 -11.14
CA ASN A 257 -3.23 12.16 -12.39
C ASN A 257 -4.53 12.96 -12.16
N ARG A 258 -5.29 12.63 -11.12
CA ARG A 258 -6.51 13.37 -10.74
C ARG A 258 -6.19 14.69 -10.03
N PHE A 259 -5.15 14.69 -9.19
CA PHE A 259 -4.68 15.89 -8.53
C PHE A 259 -4.16 16.92 -9.54
N GLU A 260 -3.38 16.48 -10.53
CA GLU A 260 -2.93 17.33 -11.63
C GLU A 260 -4.10 17.95 -12.39
N ALA A 261 -5.08 17.13 -12.80
CA ALA A 261 -6.27 17.60 -13.50
C ALA A 261 -7.05 18.64 -12.67
N TYR A 262 -7.16 18.44 -11.35
CA TYR A 262 -7.79 19.40 -10.45
C TYR A 262 -7.02 20.73 -10.41
N LEU A 263 -5.70 20.69 -10.23
CA LEU A 263 -4.87 21.89 -10.17
C LEU A 263 -4.89 22.66 -11.49
N GLN A 264 -4.84 21.98 -12.63
CA GLN A 264 -4.91 22.63 -13.95
C GLN A 264 -6.23 23.39 -14.16
N GLN A 265 -7.33 22.92 -13.56
CA GLN A 265 -8.65 23.54 -13.67
C GLN A 265 -8.89 24.67 -12.66
N ASN A 266 -8.34 24.56 -11.44
CA ASN A 266 -8.72 25.42 -10.31
C ASN A 266 -7.57 26.29 -9.77
N ASP A 267 -6.31 25.87 -9.94
CA ASP A 267 -5.15 26.41 -9.22
C ASP A 267 -3.87 26.45 -10.09
N LYS A 268 -4.02 26.73 -11.39
CA LYS A 268 -2.99 26.53 -12.43
C LYS A 268 -1.65 27.21 -12.16
N GLU A 269 -1.63 28.29 -11.39
CA GLU A 269 -0.44 29.11 -11.12
C GLU A 269 0.25 28.78 -9.78
N LYS A 270 -0.35 27.93 -8.93
CA LYS A 270 0.14 27.72 -7.55
C LYS A 270 1.35 26.81 -7.45
N ILE A 271 1.51 25.87 -8.38
CA ILE A 271 2.57 24.86 -8.39
C ILE A 271 3.06 24.64 -9.82
N ASN A 272 4.38 24.54 -10.01
CA ASN A 272 4.93 24.06 -11.28
C ASN A 272 4.66 22.56 -11.45
N LEU A 273 3.79 22.22 -12.41
CA LEU A 273 3.40 20.85 -12.69
C LEU A 273 4.24 20.16 -13.78
N SER A 274 5.20 20.83 -14.41
CA SER A 274 5.91 20.29 -15.57
C SER A 274 6.58 18.93 -15.29
N GLN A 275 7.19 18.79 -14.11
CA GLN A 275 7.80 17.54 -13.68
C GLN A 275 6.74 16.45 -13.45
N LEU A 276 5.62 16.80 -12.82
CA LEU A 276 4.51 15.87 -12.60
C LEU A 276 3.92 15.40 -13.94
N THR A 277 3.65 16.32 -14.86
CA THR A 277 3.13 16.02 -16.20
C THR A 277 4.05 15.05 -16.94
N SER A 278 5.37 15.25 -16.86
CA SER A 278 6.35 14.36 -17.47
C SER A 278 6.31 12.95 -16.85
N LEU A 279 6.29 12.86 -15.51
CA LEU A 279 6.19 11.59 -14.80
C LEU A 279 4.91 10.85 -15.17
N LEU A 280 3.76 11.55 -15.18
CA LEU A 280 2.48 10.95 -15.51
C LEU A 280 2.41 10.47 -16.97
N ASN A 281 2.98 11.23 -17.90
CA ASN A 281 3.05 10.82 -19.30
C ASN A 281 3.91 9.55 -19.48
N TYR A 282 5.07 9.47 -18.81
CA TYR A 282 5.90 8.27 -18.82
C TYR A 282 5.17 7.09 -18.19
N GLY A 283 4.62 7.25 -16.98
CA GLY A 283 3.89 6.20 -16.28
C GLY A 283 2.73 5.64 -17.10
N LYS A 284 1.94 6.52 -17.75
CA LYS A 284 0.84 6.11 -18.63
C LYS A 284 1.29 5.25 -19.81
N LYS A 285 2.47 5.52 -20.35
CA LYS A 285 2.99 4.87 -21.56
C LYS A 285 3.73 3.57 -21.25
N GLU A 286 4.53 3.56 -20.19
CA GLU A 286 5.52 2.50 -19.95
C GLU A 286 5.22 1.61 -18.74
N ILE A 287 4.45 2.10 -17.75
CA ILE A 287 4.31 1.45 -16.44
C ILE A 287 2.89 0.95 -16.17
N ILE A 288 1.86 1.71 -16.56
CA ILE A 288 0.50 1.48 -16.09
C ILE A 288 -0.32 0.67 -17.10
N SER A 289 -0.84 -0.48 -16.64
CA SER A 289 -1.78 -1.31 -17.40
C SER A 289 -2.96 -1.75 -16.54
N SER A 290 -4.19 -1.59 -17.04
CA SER A 290 -5.41 -1.99 -16.35
C SER A 290 -5.53 -3.51 -16.23
N THR A 291 -5.16 -4.24 -17.29
CA THR A 291 -5.10 -5.70 -17.31
C THR A 291 -4.09 -6.21 -16.29
N PHE A 292 -2.85 -5.67 -16.33
CA PHE A 292 -1.81 -6.05 -15.38
C PHE A 292 -2.23 -5.75 -13.93
N ARG A 293 -2.84 -4.58 -13.71
CA ARG A 293 -3.37 -4.19 -12.40
C ARG A 293 -4.41 -5.16 -11.88
N ASN A 294 -5.28 -5.69 -12.73
CA ASN A 294 -6.26 -6.67 -12.29
C ASN A 294 -5.58 -7.96 -11.80
N CYS A 295 -4.57 -8.47 -12.50
CA CYS A 295 -3.78 -9.63 -12.06
C CYS A 295 -2.92 -9.37 -10.81
N MET A 296 -2.51 -8.11 -10.57
CA MET A 296 -1.82 -7.75 -9.33
C MET A 296 -2.79 -7.61 -8.14
N MET A 297 -4.04 -7.21 -8.38
CA MET A 297 -5.07 -7.04 -7.35
C MET A 297 -5.91 -8.30 -7.06
N HIS A 298 -5.86 -9.28 -7.96
CA HIS A 298 -6.60 -10.54 -7.90
C HIS A 298 -5.70 -11.66 -8.47
N TYR A 299 -5.68 -12.84 -7.85
CA TYR A 299 -4.73 -13.91 -8.25
C TYR A 299 -5.03 -14.58 -9.59
N GLY A 300 -6.21 -14.39 -10.18
CA GLY A 300 -6.57 -15.00 -11.45
C GLY A 300 -5.87 -14.33 -12.66
N PHE A 301 -5.36 -15.16 -13.57
CA PHE A 301 -4.92 -14.74 -14.91
C PHE A 301 -6.04 -14.86 -15.94
N ILE A 302 -7.27 -14.60 -15.50
CA ILE A 302 -8.48 -14.71 -16.30
C ILE A 302 -9.14 -13.33 -16.32
N ASP A 303 -9.52 -12.88 -17.51
CA ASP A 303 -10.21 -11.60 -17.68
C ASP A 303 -11.70 -11.71 -17.34
N LYS A 304 -12.40 -10.58 -17.39
CA LYS A 304 -13.85 -10.52 -17.14
C LYS A 304 -14.71 -11.33 -18.12
N ASN A 305 -14.15 -11.75 -19.26
CA ASN A 305 -14.81 -12.54 -20.28
C ASN A 305 -14.42 -14.03 -20.17
N SER A 306 -13.87 -14.45 -19.03
CA SER A 306 -13.38 -15.81 -18.79
C SER A 306 -12.27 -16.27 -19.73
N SER A 307 -11.54 -15.33 -20.33
CA SER A 307 -10.42 -15.60 -21.23
C SER A 307 -9.10 -15.52 -20.48
N VAL A 308 -8.18 -16.44 -20.79
CA VAL A 308 -6.82 -16.39 -20.24
C VAL A 308 -6.13 -15.13 -20.73
N VAL A 309 -5.60 -14.32 -19.80
CA VAL A 309 -4.96 -13.05 -20.09
C VAL A 309 -3.67 -13.24 -20.90
N ILE A 310 -2.89 -14.27 -20.58
CA ILE A 310 -1.61 -14.55 -21.21
C ILE A 310 -1.85 -15.35 -22.49
N SER A 311 -1.42 -14.82 -23.64
CA SER A 311 -1.55 -15.55 -24.90
C SER A 311 -0.68 -16.82 -24.91
N LYS A 312 -1.06 -17.81 -25.72
CA LYS A 312 -0.28 -19.07 -25.86
C LYS A 312 1.18 -18.84 -26.27
N ASN A 313 1.45 -17.78 -27.02
CA ASN A 313 2.80 -17.46 -27.50
C ASN A 313 3.69 -16.89 -26.40
N ASN A 314 3.10 -16.16 -25.44
CA ASN A 314 3.84 -15.55 -24.32
C ASN A 314 3.87 -16.43 -23.07
N PHE A 315 2.92 -17.36 -22.92
CA PHE A 315 2.83 -18.24 -21.77
C PHE A 315 4.07 -19.12 -21.61
N ASN A 316 4.80 -18.95 -20.51
CA ASN A 316 6.02 -19.71 -20.21
C ASN A 316 6.25 -19.80 -18.70
N THR A 317 6.24 -21.02 -18.16
CA THR A 317 6.43 -21.27 -16.72
C THR A 317 7.85 -20.99 -16.20
N GLY A 318 8.84 -20.91 -17.09
CA GLY A 318 10.21 -20.51 -16.77
C GLY A 318 10.43 -19.01 -16.72
N LYS A 319 9.42 -18.20 -17.08
CA LYS A 319 9.46 -16.74 -16.94
C LYS A 319 8.78 -16.29 -15.64
N MET A 320 9.29 -15.21 -15.06
CA MET A 320 8.61 -14.53 -13.97
C MET A 320 7.21 -14.08 -14.41
N TRP A 321 6.23 -14.27 -13.53
CA TRP A 321 4.80 -14.02 -13.81
C TRP A 321 4.28 -14.72 -15.08
N PHE A 322 4.91 -15.82 -15.48
CA PHE A 322 4.47 -16.73 -16.53
C PHE A 322 4.31 -16.10 -17.92
N GLY A 323 4.99 -14.97 -18.17
CA GLY A 323 4.87 -14.19 -19.41
C GLY A 323 3.84 -13.06 -19.36
N LEU A 324 3.23 -12.79 -18.20
CA LEU A 324 2.23 -11.73 -18.05
C LEU A 324 2.81 -10.33 -18.33
N VAL A 325 4.06 -10.07 -17.97
CA VAL A 325 4.69 -8.77 -18.20
C VAL A 325 4.86 -8.54 -19.70
N GLU A 326 5.42 -9.50 -20.42
CA GLU A 326 5.58 -9.43 -21.88
C GLU A 326 4.24 -9.22 -22.59
N GLU A 327 3.19 -9.90 -22.12
CA GLU A 327 1.84 -9.73 -22.66
C GLU A 327 1.30 -8.31 -22.44
N CYS A 328 1.51 -7.74 -21.24
CA CYS A 328 0.93 -6.44 -20.89
C CYS A 328 1.76 -5.24 -21.36
N PHE A 329 3.03 -5.43 -21.67
CA PHE A 329 4.00 -4.34 -21.95
C PHE A 329 4.76 -4.55 -23.26
N ASN A 330 4.07 -4.99 -24.31
CA ASN A 330 4.58 -5.06 -25.69
C ASN A 330 5.88 -5.88 -25.84
N GLY A 331 5.97 -7.01 -25.15
CA GLY A 331 7.14 -7.91 -25.22
C GLY A 331 8.32 -7.48 -24.36
N LYS A 332 8.19 -6.42 -23.55
CA LYS A 332 9.21 -6.00 -22.59
C LYS A 332 9.52 -7.11 -21.59
N LYS A 333 10.79 -7.40 -21.39
CA LYS A 333 11.24 -8.46 -20.47
C LYS A 333 10.91 -8.08 -19.02
N TYR A 334 10.65 -9.09 -18.19
CA TYR A 334 10.37 -8.89 -16.77
C TYR A 334 11.43 -8.04 -16.07
N GLU A 335 12.71 -8.35 -16.26
CA GLU A 335 13.81 -7.69 -15.54
C GLU A 335 13.90 -6.20 -15.90
N GLU A 336 13.71 -5.88 -17.18
CA GLU A 336 13.70 -4.49 -17.67
C GLU A 336 12.50 -3.73 -17.13
N TYR A 337 11.30 -4.32 -17.19
CA TYR A 337 10.10 -3.72 -16.63
C TYR A 337 10.19 -3.53 -15.11
N HIS A 338 10.76 -4.51 -14.41
CA HIS A 338 10.92 -4.45 -12.96
C HIS A 338 11.85 -3.30 -12.53
N GLN A 339 12.98 -3.13 -13.22
CA GLN A 339 13.88 -2.00 -12.99
C GLN A 339 13.18 -0.66 -13.23
N ASP A 340 12.43 -0.55 -14.33
CA ASP A 340 11.67 0.66 -14.64
C ASP A 340 10.60 0.95 -13.58
N LEU A 341 9.90 -0.07 -13.09
CA LEU A 341 8.91 0.07 -12.02
C LEU A 341 9.53 0.58 -10.71
N ILE A 342 10.67 0.03 -10.31
CA ILE A 342 11.40 0.47 -9.11
C ILE A 342 11.86 1.92 -9.28
N GLN A 343 12.45 2.24 -10.42
CA GLN A 343 12.96 3.58 -10.71
C GLN A 343 11.81 4.60 -10.71
N TYR A 344 10.71 4.28 -11.39
CA TYR A 344 9.53 5.11 -11.44
C TYR A 344 8.89 5.31 -10.05
N SER A 345 8.84 4.27 -9.22
CA SER A 345 8.40 4.38 -7.82
C SER A 345 9.23 5.40 -7.04
N LYS A 346 10.56 5.35 -7.18
CA LYS A 346 11.47 6.29 -6.51
C LYS A 346 11.31 7.72 -7.02
N GLU A 347 11.09 7.90 -8.32
CA GLU A 347 10.88 9.23 -8.92
C GLU A 347 9.57 9.88 -8.45
N LEU A 348 8.48 9.10 -8.39
CA LEU A 348 7.22 9.56 -7.80
C LEU A 348 7.38 9.95 -6.33
N GLU A 349 8.09 9.11 -5.56
CA GLU A 349 8.37 9.38 -4.15
C GLU A 349 9.21 10.65 -3.96
N GLN A 350 10.25 10.85 -4.77
CA GLN A 350 11.07 12.06 -4.75
C GLN A 350 10.26 13.31 -5.07
N TRP A 351 9.40 13.25 -6.10
CA TRP A 351 8.53 14.36 -6.45
C TRP A 351 7.57 14.69 -5.29
N LEU A 352 6.94 13.67 -4.68
CA LEU A 352 6.07 13.85 -3.52
C LEU A 352 6.81 14.44 -2.31
N ASN A 353 8.01 13.93 -2.01
CA ASN A 353 8.83 14.40 -0.89
C ASN A 353 9.29 15.86 -1.08
N SER A 354 9.37 16.36 -2.32
CA SER A 354 9.70 17.77 -2.60
C SER A 354 8.68 18.78 -2.05
N PHE A 355 7.49 18.33 -1.64
CA PHE A 355 6.47 19.18 -1.03
C PHE A 355 6.70 19.45 0.45
N PHE A 356 7.58 18.70 1.11
CA PHE A 356 7.73 18.74 2.56
C PHE A 356 9.12 19.21 2.98
N ASN A 357 9.15 20.10 3.96
CA ASN A 357 10.39 20.57 4.59
C ASN A 357 10.53 19.97 6.00
N PHE A 358 10.87 18.69 6.08
CA PHE A 358 11.06 18.03 7.37
C PHE A 358 12.40 18.43 8.01
N GLU A 359 12.35 18.90 9.25
CA GLU A 359 13.53 19.17 10.07
C GLU A 359 14.17 17.85 10.56
N LYS A 360 14.95 17.19 9.69
CA LYS A 360 15.53 15.86 9.95
C LYS A 360 16.42 15.79 11.21
N GLU A 361 17.02 16.90 11.60
CA GLU A 361 17.87 17.02 12.79
C GLU A 361 17.10 16.92 14.11
N ARG A 362 15.78 17.11 14.08
CA ARG A 362 14.89 17.11 15.25
C ARG A 362 14.04 15.84 15.37
N LEU A 363 14.43 14.77 14.68
CA LEU A 363 13.70 13.51 14.74
C LEU A 363 14.05 12.75 16.03
N THR A 364 13.05 12.15 16.66
CA THR A 364 13.22 11.30 17.83
C THR A 364 13.42 9.87 17.39
N ARG A 365 14.44 9.18 17.91
CA ARG A 365 14.63 7.75 17.67
C ARG A 365 13.55 6.95 18.41
N LEU A 366 12.92 6.01 17.71
CA LEU A 366 11.92 5.10 18.28
C LEU A 366 12.56 3.87 18.95
#